data_AF-A0A1H0BP66-F1
#
_entry.id   AF-A0A1H0BP66-F1
#
_cell.length_a   1.000
_cell.length_b   1.000
_cell.length_c   1.000
_cell.angle_alpha   90.00
_cell.angle_beta   90.00
_cell.angle_gamma   90.00
#
_symmetry.space_group_name_H-M   'P 1'
#
loop_
_entity.id
_entity.type
_entity.pdbx_description
1 polymer ?
#
loop_
_entity_poly.entity_id
_entity_poly.type
_entity_poly.pdbx_seq_one_letter_code
_entity_poly.pdbx_strand_id
1 'polypeptide(L)'
;MSRSSPHRRRVTSDQPTVRYWLGIQPDTLRNWVKQARVDAGAEPGLTTDERTRLRELERENRELRRANAILKSASAFFAAELDRPQR
;
A
#
# COMPACT_ATOMS: atom_id res chain seq x y z
N MET A 1 61.24 3.00 -27.08
CA MET A 1 59.95 2.26 -27.15
C MET A 1 59.17 2.53 -25.87
N SER A 2 58.47 3.67 -25.78
CA SER A 2 57.66 4.03 -24.60
C SER A 2 56.19 3.75 -24.91
N ARG A 3 55.59 2.79 -24.20
CA ARG A 3 54.16 2.49 -24.31
C ARG A 3 53.40 3.46 -23.39
N SER A 4 52.76 4.45 -23.98
CA SER A 4 51.86 5.39 -23.31
C SER A 4 50.69 4.64 -22.63
N SER A 5 50.52 4.86 -21.33
CA SER A 5 49.37 4.37 -20.56
C SER A 5 48.09 5.14 -20.93
N PRO A 6 46.94 4.48 -21.13
CA PRO A 6 45.69 5.19 -21.38
C PRO A 6 45.10 5.66 -20.04
N HIS A 7 44.90 6.97 -19.95
CA HIS A 7 44.23 7.67 -18.88
C HIS A 7 42.77 7.15 -18.75
N ARG A 8 42.47 6.41 -17.69
CA ARG A 8 41.09 5.97 -17.36
C ARG A 8 40.27 7.22 -17.01
N ARG A 9 39.58 7.80 -18.00
CA ARG A 9 38.60 8.85 -17.78
C ARG A 9 37.54 8.33 -16.80
N ARG A 10 37.52 8.89 -15.58
CA ARG A 10 36.37 8.74 -14.68
C ARG A 10 35.20 9.42 -15.36
N VAL A 11 34.21 8.64 -15.79
CA VAL A 11 32.91 9.19 -16.21
C VAL A 11 32.22 9.64 -14.92
N THR A 12 32.54 10.83 -14.43
CA THR A 12 31.67 11.53 -13.49
C THR A 12 30.59 12.16 -14.35
N SER A 13 29.50 11.44 -14.57
CA SER A 13 28.34 11.99 -15.26
C SER A 13 27.72 13.07 -14.39
N ASP A 14 28.10 14.33 -14.62
CA ASP A 14 27.55 15.53 -13.98
C ASP A 14 26.17 15.91 -14.58
N GLN A 15 25.46 14.91 -15.10
CA GLN A 15 24.14 15.10 -15.73
C GLN A 15 23.07 15.11 -14.63
N PRO A 16 22.15 16.09 -14.61
CA PRO A 16 21.09 16.11 -13.63
C PRO A 16 20.23 14.86 -13.78
N THR A 17 20.04 14.14 -12.68
CA THR A 17 19.21 12.91 -12.67
C THR A 17 17.74 13.22 -12.96
N VAL A 18 16.97 12.25 -13.49
CA VAL A 18 15.52 12.37 -13.75
C VAL A 18 14.75 13.00 -12.58
N ARG A 19 15.13 12.68 -11.34
CA ARG A 19 14.59 13.29 -10.12
C ARG A 19 14.72 14.81 -10.08
N TYR A 20 15.88 15.33 -10.44
CA TYR A 20 16.19 16.76 -10.41
C TYR A 20 15.27 17.53 -11.37
N TRP A 21 15.04 16.98 -12.56
CA TRP A 21 14.11 17.55 -13.55
C TRP A 21 12.66 17.55 -13.08
N LEU A 22 12.27 16.57 -12.27
CA LEU A 22 10.91 16.43 -11.76
C LEU A 22 10.68 17.18 -10.44
N GLY A 23 11.72 17.73 -9.80
CA GLY A 23 11.61 18.39 -8.49
C GLY A 23 11.15 17.46 -7.35
N ILE A 24 11.27 16.14 -7.52
CA ILE A 24 10.76 15.14 -6.58
C ILE A 24 11.83 14.84 -5.52
N GLN A 25 11.41 14.63 -4.26
CA GLN A 25 12.32 14.18 -3.20
C GLN A 25 12.98 12.83 -3.54
N PRO A 26 14.28 12.63 -3.23
CA PRO A 26 15.03 11.40 -3.48
C PRO A 26 14.30 10.11 -3.12
N ASP A 27 13.69 10.10 -1.95
CA ASP A 27 13.09 8.88 -1.41
C ASP A 27 11.73 8.59 -2.03
N THR A 28 10.99 9.62 -2.46
CA THR A 28 9.70 9.44 -3.14
C THR A 28 9.88 8.70 -4.47
N LEU A 29 10.83 9.13 -5.31
CA LEU A 29 11.08 8.47 -6.59
C LEU A 29 11.57 7.03 -6.37
N ARG A 30 12.44 6.80 -5.38
CA ARG A 30 12.91 5.45 -5.03
C ARG A 30 11.75 4.55 -4.60
N ASN A 31 10.84 5.07 -3.78
CA ASN A 31 9.67 4.33 -3.33
C ASN A 31 8.74 3.96 -4.49
N TRP A 32 8.53 4.88 -5.44
CA TRP A 32 7.73 4.61 -6.63
C TRP A 32 8.37 3.55 -7.52
N VAL A 33 9.68 3.64 -7.76
CA VAL A 33 10.40 2.60 -8.52
C VAL A 33 10.30 1.25 -7.82
N LYS A 34 10.48 1.20 -6.50
CA LYS A 34 10.33 -0.03 -5.73
C LYS A 34 8.90 -0.59 -5.86
N GLN A 35 7.88 0.26 -5.73
CA GLN A 35 6.49 -0.19 -5.89
C GLN A 35 6.20 -0.69 -7.30
N ALA A 36 6.68 0.00 -8.33
CA ALA A 36 6.53 -0.44 -9.71
C ALA A 36 7.20 -1.81 -9.97
N ARG A 37 8.34 -2.10 -9.32
CA ARG A 37 8.96 -3.43 -9.38
C ARG A 37 8.12 -4.50 -8.69
N VAL A 38 7.47 -4.17 -7.57
CA VAL A 38 6.51 -5.06 -6.89
C VAL A 38 5.28 -5.30 -7.76
N ASP A 39 4.70 -4.24 -8.33
CA ASP A 39 3.53 -4.31 -9.22
C ASP A 39 3.83 -5.13 -10.49
N ALA A 40 5.08 -5.09 -10.97
CA ALA A 40 5.56 -5.92 -12.07
C ALA A 40 5.96 -7.36 -11.67
N GLY A 41 5.85 -7.74 -10.39
CA GLY A 41 6.25 -9.05 -9.87
C GLY A 41 7.75 -9.30 -9.82
N ALA A 42 8.58 -8.27 -10.01
CA ALA A 42 10.04 -8.37 -10.00
C ALA A 42 10.65 -8.34 -8.59
N GLU A 43 9.87 -7.94 -7.58
CA GLU A 43 10.24 -7.91 -6.17
C GLU A 43 9.05 -8.39 -5.32
N PRO A 44 9.28 -9.05 -4.18
CA PRO A 44 8.22 -9.45 -3.28
C PRO A 44 7.57 -8.24 -2.61
N GLY A 45 6.26 -8.31 -2.43
CA GLY A 45 5.48 -7.30 -1.71
C GLY A 45 4.03 -7.29 -2.18
N LEU A 46 3.19 -6.52 -1.48
CA LEU A 46 1.83 -6.25 -1.94
C LEU A 46 1.87 -5.25 -3.08
N THR A 47 1.26 -5.64 -4.19
CA THR A 47 0.97 -4.77 -5.32
C THR A 47 0.02 -3.65 -4.90
N THR A 48 0.00 -2.58 -5.69
CA THR A 48 -0.90 -1.45 -5.47
C THR A 48 -2.37 -1.89 -5.48
N ASP A 49 -2.73 -2.84 -6.34
CA ASP A 49 -4.09 -3.38 -6.46
C ASP A 49 -4.47 -4.23 -5.24
N GLU A 50 -3.57 -5.12 -4.80
CA GLU A 50 -3.80 -5.93 -3.58
C GLU A 50 -3.98 -5.04 -2.34
N ARG A 51 -3.19 -3.97 -2.21
CA ARG A 51 -3.36 -3.01 -1.11
C ARG A 51 -4.71 -2.32 -1.16
N THR A 52 -5.18 -1.97 -2.36
CA THR A 52 -6.49 -1.34 -2.55
C THR A 52 -7.60 -2.30 -2.14
N ARG A 53 -7.55 -3.54 -2.66
CA ARG A 53 -8.50 -4.61 -2.32
C ARG A 53 -8.54 -4.90 -0.83
N LEU A 54 -7.39 -4.97 -0.16
CA LEU A 54 -7.31 -5.19 1.29
C LEU A 54 -8.00 -4.07 2.06
N ARG A 55 -7.78 -2.80 1.69
CA ARG A 55 -8.43 -1.65 2.35
C ARG A 55 -9.96 -1.68 2.18
N GLU A 56 -10.43 -2.05 1.00
CA GLU A 56 -11.85 -2.22 0.72
C GLU A 56 -12.46 -3.32 1.59
N LEU A 57 -11.82 -4.49 1.64
CA LEU A 57 -12.27 -5.62 2.46
C LEU A 57 -12.26 -5.29 3.94
N GLU A 58 -11.22 -4.61 4.43
CA GLU A 58 -11.16 -4.15 5.82
C GLU A 58 -12.29 -3.17 6.15
N ARG A 59 -12.64 -2.28 5.20
CA ARG A 59 -13.76 -1.37 5.36
C ARG A 59 -15.09 -2.12 5.43
N GLU A 60 -15.34 -3.00 4.47
CA GLU A 60 -16.56 -3.82 4.42
C GLU A 60 -16.69 -4.66 5.70
N ASN A 61 -15.60 -5.28 6.15
CA ASN A 61 -15.61 -6.08 7.38
C ASN A 61 -15.98 -5.25 8.62
N ARG A 62 -15.49 -4.01 8.72
CA ARG A 62 -15.87 -3.08 9.80
C ARG A 62 -17.36 -2.74 9.75
N GLU A 63 -17.88 -2.46 8.56
CA GLU A 63 -19.30 -2.13 8.35
C GLU A 63 -20.19 -3.34 8.70
N LEU A 64 -19.84 -4.54 8.24
CA LEU A 64 -20.55 -5.78 8.55
C LEU A 64 -20.51 -6.11 10.05
N ARG A 65 -19.39 -5.90 10.73
CA ARG A 65 -19.30 -6.09 12.19
C ARG A 65 -20.22 -5.12 12.94
N ARG A 66 -20.28 -3.86 12.49
CA ARG A 66 -21.19 -2.86 13.07
C ARG A 66 -22.65 -3.25 12.87
N ALA A 67 -23.04 -3.64 11.65
CA ALA A 67 -24.39 -4.09 11.36
C ALA A 67 -24.77 -5.31 12.20
N ASN A 68 -23.91 -6.31 12.26
CA ASN A 68 -24.12 -7.50 13.08
C ASN A 68 -24.27 -7.18 14.57
N ALA A 69 -23.53 -6.21 15.10
CA ALA A 69 -23.68 -5.78 16.49
C ALA A 69 -25.07 -5.19 16.76
N ILE A 70 -25.57 -4.34 15.85
CA ILE A 70 -26.92 -3.76 15.94
C ILE A 70 -27.98 -4.86 15.90
N LEU A 71 -27.87 -5.79 14.94
CA LEU A 71 -28.81 -6.90 14.79
C LEU A 71 -28.83 -7.79 16.04
N LYS A 72 -27.67 -8.15 16.58
CA LYS A 72 -27.58 -8.93 17.83
C LYS A 72 -28.24 -8.22 19.00
N SER A 73 -28.00 -6.93 19.17
CA SER A 73 -28.63 -6.13 20.21
C SER A 73 -30.15 -6.08 20.06
N ALA A 74 -30.65 -5.90 18.83
CA ALA A 74 -32.08 -5.91 18.55
C ALA A 74 -32.70 -7.28 18.84
N SER A 75 -32.08 -8.38 18.39
CA SER A 75 -32.55 -9.73 18.68
C SER A 75 -32.58 -10.03 20.18
N ALA A 76 -31.57 -9.60 20.93
CA ALA A 76 -31.54 -9.76 22.39
C ALA A 76 -32.67 -8.97 23.07
N PHE A 77 -32.93 -7.74 22.61
CA PHE A 77 -34.03 -6.92 23.11
C PHE A 77 -35.40 -7.60 22.87
N PHE A 78 -35.66 -8.07 21.66
CA PHE A 78 -36.93 -8.74 21.35
C PHE A 78 -37.10 -10.06 22.07
N ALA A 79 -36.04 -10.86 22.22
CA ALA A 79 -36.11 -12.09 23.01
C ALA A 79 -36.49 -11.81 24.47
N ALA A 80 -35.90 -10.78 25.08
CA ALA A 80 -36.23 -10.37 26.44
C ALA A 80 -37.67 -9.86 26.60
N GLU A 81 -38.22 -9.18 25.59
CA GLU A 81 -39.62 -8.72 25.59
C GLU A 81 -40.60 -9.90 25.47
N LEU A 82 -40.28 -10.91 24.65
CA LEU A 82 -41.11 -12.11 24.48
C LEU A 82 -41.17 -12.98 25.74
N ASP A 83 -40.09 -13.04 26.51
CA ASP A 83 -40.03 -13.80 27.78
C ASP A 83 -40.77 -13.10 28.94
N ARG A 84 -41.26 -11.87 28.75
CA ARG A 84 -42.01 -11.15 29.78
C ARG A 84 -43.47 -11.62 29.79
N PRO A 85 -44.00 -12.13 30.92
CA PRO A 85 -45.41 -12.50 31.00
C PRO A 85 -46.28 -11.25 30.78
N GLN A 86 -47.11 -11.31 29.74
CA GLN A 86 -48.16 -10.32 29.46
C GLN A 86 -49.15 -10.39 30.63
N ARG A 87 -49.21 -9.34 31.45
CA ARG A 87 -50.21 -9.18 32.53
C ARG A 87 -51.50 -8.59 31.99
#